data_AF-G0QJW8-F1
#
_entry.id   AF-G0QJW8-F1
#
_cell.length_a   1.000
_cell.length_b   1.000
_cell.length_c   1.000
_cell.angle_alpha   90.00
_cell.angle_beta   90.00
_cell.angle_gamma   90.00
#
_symmetry.space_group_name_H-M   'P 1'
#
loop_
_entity.id
_entity.type
_entity.pdbx_description
1 polymer ?
#
loop_
_entity_poly.entity_id
_entity_poly.type
_entity_poly.pdbx_seq_one_letter_code
_entity_poly.pdbx_strand_id
1 'polypeptide(L)' 'MILNLFSFYGKIEKMIYIKDKSSCLIEYKNLYDAQISKDNLNDITFMRNQIKVYLIQKLIPDKIYKC' A
#
# COMPACT_ATOMS: atom_id res chain seq x y z
N MET A 1 -7.72 -1.30 -13.22
CA MET A 1 -6.35 -0.93 -12.82
C MET A 1 -6.25 -1.09 -11.31
N ILE A 2 -5.14 -1.59 -10.75
CA ILE A 2 -5.02 -2.06 -9.35
C ILE A 2 -5.62 -1.11 -8.29
N LEU A 3 -5.61 0.22 -8.55
CA LEU A 3 -6.27 1.24 -7.73
C LEU A 3 -7.72 0.89 -7.35
N ASN A 4 -8.54 0.41 -8.30
CA ASN A 4 -9.95 0.13 -8.06
C ASN A 4 -10.14 -0.95 -6.98
N LEU A 5 -9.16 -1.83 -6.83
CA LEU A 5 -9.17 -2.91 -5.86
C LEU A 5 -8.96 -2.35 -4.44
N PHE A 6 -8.08 -1.37 -4.31
CA PHE A 6 -7.79 -0.70 -3.05
C PHE A 6 -8.85 0.35 -2.65
N SER A 7 -9.55 0.95 -3.62
CA SER A 7 -10.62 1.93 -3.32
C SER A 7 -11.83 1.34 -2.61
N PHE A 8 -12.00 0.00 -2.59
CA PHE A 8 -13.10 -0.66 -1.85
C PHE A 8 -12.96 -0.54 -0.33
N TYR A 9 -11.74 -0.35 0.18
CA TYR A 9 -11.46 -0.42 1.61
C TYR A 9 -11.46 0.95 2.30
N GLY A 10 -11.38 2.04 1.53
CA GLY A 10 -11.35 3.38 2.10
C GLY A 10 -10.92 4.43 1.10
N LYS A 11 -10.93 5.69 1.56
CA LYS A 11 -10.51 6.82 0.74
C LYS A 11 -8.98 6.81 0.60
N ILE A 12 -8.51 6.67 -0.64
CA ILE A 12 -7.10 6.82 -1.00
C ILE A 12 -6.78 8.32 -1.08
N GLU A 13 -5.79 8.76 -0.31
CA GLU A 13 -5.30 10.14 -0.34
C GLU A 13 -4.19 10.30 -1.39
N LYS A 14 -3.33 9.29 -1.51
CA LYS A 14 -2.20 9.32 -2.44
C LYS A 14 -1.88 7.95 -2.98
N MET A 15 -1.45 7.90 -4.23
CA MET A 15 -0.93 6.70 -4.88
C MET A 15 0.38 7.04 -5.59
N ILE A 16 1.42 6.24 -5.38
CA ILE A 16 2.73 6.42 -6.00
C ILE A 16 3.16 5.11 -6.64
N TYR A 17 3.19 5.08 -7.97
CA TYR A 17 3.72 3.95 -8.73
C TYR A 17 5.25 4.03 -8.79
N ILE A 18 5.91 2.95 -8.40
CA ILE A 18 7.36 2.78 -8.48
C ILE A 18 7.65 1.94 -9.73
N LYS A 19 7.93 2.62 -10.84
CA LYS A 19 8.08 2.01 -12.17
C LYS A 19 9.13 0.90 -12.19
N ASP A 20 10.26 1.11 -11.52
CA ASP A 20 11.39 0.16 -11.53
C ASP A 20 11.15 -1.11 -10.70
N LYS A 21 10.15 -1.10 -9.80
CA LYS A 21 9.92 -2.20 -8.84
C LYS A 21 8.59 -2.91 -9.03
N SER A 22 7.86 -2.61 -10.12
CA SER A 22 6.49 -3.11 -10.34
C SER A 22 5.62 -3.02 -9.07
N SER A 23 5.81 -1.95 -8.30
CA SER A 23 5.27 -1.78 -6.94
C SER A 23 4.53 -0.46 -6.85
N CYS A 24 3.63 -0.35 -5.88
CA CYS A 24 2.90 0.89 -5.63
C CYS A 24 2.78 1.14 -4.12
N LEU A 25 2.86 2.43 -3.75
CA LEU A 25 2.49 2.91 -2.42
C LEU A 25 1.08 3.47 -2.48
N ILE A 26 0.27 3.12 -1.48
CA ILE A 26 -1.10 3.57 -1.33
C ILE A 26 -1.24 4.15 0.07
N GLU A 27 -1.57 5.44 0.13
CA GLU A 27 -1.80 6.17 1.37
C GLU A 27 -3.31 6.27 1.57
N TYR A 28 -3.79 5.65 2.64
CA TYR A 28 -5.15 5.80 3.13
C TYR A 28 -5.21 6.91 4.18
N LYS A 29 -6.37 7.55 4.29
CA LYS A 29 -6.63 8.52 5.36
C LYS A 29 -6.57 7.87 6.75
N ASN A 30 -7.06 6.65 6.89
CA ASN A 30 -7.12 5.93 8.16
C ASN A 30 -6.22 4.70 8.15
N LEU A 31 -5.60 4.41 9.30
CA LEU A 31 -4.82 3.18 9.50
C LEU A 31 -5.71 1.92 9.42
N TYR A 32 -6.97 2.02 9.86
CA TYR A 32 -7.92 0.92 9.80
C TYR A 32 -8.17 0.45 8.35
N ASP A 33 -8.40 1.38 7.43
CA ASP A 33 -8.62 1.10 6.01
C ASP A 33 -7.38 0.42 5.39
N ALA A 34 -6.18 0.90 5.75
CA ALA A 34 -4.92 0.30 5.33
C ALA A 34 -4.77 -1.14 5.85
N GLN A 35 -5.11 -1.38 7.12
CA GLN A 35 -5.04 -2.70 7.76
C GLN A 35 -5.99 -3.69 7.07
N ILE A 36 -7.26 -3.32 6.90
CA ILE A 36 -8.25 -4.19 6.25
C ILE A 36 -7.85 -4.47 4.79
N SER A 37 -7.38 -3.45 4.06
CA SER A 37 -6.94 -3.65 2.68
C SER A 37 -5.81 -4.68 2.61
N LYS A 38 -4.83 -4.62 3.52
CA LYS A 38 -3.76 -5.61 3.60
C LYS A 38 -4.31 -7.00 3.89
N ASP A 39 -5.15 -7.13 4.92
CA ASP A 39 -5.62 -8.43 5.38
C ASP A 39 -6.48 -9.16 4.32
N ASN A 40 -7.16 -8.40 3.45
CA ASN A 40 -7.98 -8.97 2.38
C ASN A 40 -7.25 -9.12 1.03
N LEU A 41 -6.24 -8.29 0.76
CA LEU A 41 -5.56 -8.25 -0.55
C LEU A 41 -4.19 -8.89 -0.54
N ASN A 42 -3.62 -9.19 0.62
CA ASN A 42 -2.34 -9.88 0.68
C ASN A 42 -2.47 -11.31 0.14
N ASP A 43 -1.53 -11.71 -0.70
CA ASP A 43 -1.41 -13.04 -1.33
C ASP A 43 -2.56 -13.43 -2.28
N ILE A 44 -3.46 -12.51 -2.63
CA ILE A 44 -4.49 -12.77 -3.65
C ILE A 44 -3.86 -12.83 -5.06
N THR A 45 -4.51 -13.58 -5.94
CA THR A 45 -4.13 -13.59 -7.36
C THR A 45 -4.86 -12.47 -8.11
N PHE A 46 -4.09 -11.53 -8.65
CA PHE A 46 -4.57 -10.46 -9.51
C PHE A 46 -3.86 -10.51 -10.86
N MET A 47 -4.60 -10.60 -11.95
CA MET A 47 -4.04 -10.66 -13.31
C MET A 47 -3.00 -11.78 -13.49
N ARG A 48 -3.27 -12.98 -12.93
CA ARG A 48 -2.39 -14.16 -12.92
C ARG A 48 -1.11 -14.04 -12.08
N ASN A 49 -0.93 -12.93 -11.35
CA ASN A 49 0.18 -12.74 -10.44
C ASN A 49 -0.33 -12.69 -9.00
N GLN A 50 0.40 -13.29 -8.06
CA GLN A 50 0.14 -13.03 -6.65
C GLN A 50 0.66 -11.64 -6.27
N ILE A 51 -0.18 -10.86 -5.60
CA ILE A 51 0.23 -9.57 -5.05
C ILE A 51 0.60 -9.73 -3.58
N LYS A 52 1.67 -9.05 -3.17
CA LYS A 52 2.05 -8.95 -1.76
C LYS A 52 1.76 -7.55 -1.27
N VAL A 53 1.09 -7.47 -0.13
CA VAL A 53 0.68 -6.19 0.47
C VAL A 53 1.32 -6.07 1.84
N TYR A 54 2.04 -4.97 2.03
CA TYR A 54 2.76 -4.69 3.26
C TYR A 54 2.27 -3.36 3.84
N LEU A 55 2.10 -3.33 5.16
CA LEU A 55 1.90 -2.06 5.86
C LEU A 55 3.24 -1.37 6.02
N ILE A 56 3.28 -0.10 5.64
CA ILE A 56 4.44 0.76 5.81
C ILE A 56 4.04 1.80 6.84
N GLN A 57 4.63 1.71 8.04
CA GLN A 57 4.58 2.84 8.96
C GLN A 57 5.40 3.97 8.32
N LYS A 58 4.79 5.16 8.26
CA LYS A 58 5.46 6.38 7.81
C LYS A 58 6.80 6.47 8.52
N LEU A 59 7.90 6.33 7.77
CA LEU A 59 9.23 6.58 8.29
C LEU A 59 9.23 8.06 8.72
N ILE A 60 9.33 8.29 10.02
CA ILE A 60 9.55 9.63 10.56
C ILE A 60 10.88 10.10 9.94
N PRO A 61 10.92 11.23 9.19
CA PRO A 61 12.18 11.75 8.65
C PRO A 61 13.22 12.05 9.75
N ASP A 62 12.79 12.21 11.00
CA ASP A 62 13.62 12.58 12.15
C ASP A 62 14.38 11.44 12.86
N LYS A 63 14.40 10.22 12.31
CA LYS A 63 15.34 9.17 12.78
C LYS A 63 16.46 8.85 11.80
N ILE A 64 16.77 9.77 10.89
CA ILE A 64 18.11 9.84 10.28
C ILE A 64 19.00 10.71 11.19
N TYR A 65 19.36 10.18 12.36
CA TYR A 65 20.56 10.62 13.07
C TYR A 65 21.13 9.43 13.83
N LYS A 66 22.13 8.77 13.24
CA LYS A 66 23.49 8.80 13.77
C LYS A 66 24.44 7.94 12.92
N CYS A 67 25.49 8.65 12.48
CA CYS A 67 26.85 8.26 12.10
C CYS A 67 27.03 7.07 11.17
#